data_AF-A0A1M4X2S3-F1
#
_entry.id   AF-A0A1M4X2S3-F1
#
_cell.length_a   1.000
_cell.length_b   1.000
_cell.length_c   1.000
_cell.angle_alpha   90.00
_cell.angle_beta   90.00
_cell.angle_gamma   90.00
#
_symmetry.space_group_name_H-M   'P 1'
#
loop_
_entity.id
_entity.type
_entity.pdbx_description
1 polymer ?
#
loop_
_entity_poly.entity_id
_entity_poly.type
_entity_poly.pdbx_seq_one_letter_code
_entity_poly.pdbx_strand_id
1 'polypeptide(L)'
;MVLPIPKIKTPPCPACGSKNTTRGRIIRLAAGFGLGFGGALFFLLLGYFYPWIRNLIFIALLCGLFVCLIPPLGKFCCLDCDAYWNPEEPDKFWRPKPPGL
;
A
#
# COMPACT_ATOMS: atom_id res chain seq x y z
N MET A 1 -1.72 -5.44 -29.44
CA MET A 1 -3.11 -5.43 -28.94
C MET A 1 -3.11 -4.73 -27.58
N VAL A 2 -3.55 -3.48 -27.53
CA VAL A 2 -3.70 -2.74 -26.27
C VAL A 2 -5.02 -3.19 -25.65
N LEU A 3 -4.96 -4.01 -24.61
CA LEU A 3 -6.15 -4.45 -23.89
C LEU A 3 -6.82 -3.21 -23.27
N PRO A 4 -8.12 -2.97 -23.51
CA PRO A 4 -8.85 -1.91 -22.83
C PRO A 4 -8.93 -2.28 -21.35
N ILE A 5 -8.06 -1.70 -20.54
CA ILE A 5 -8.15 -1.80 -19.09
C ILE A 5 -9.47 -1.12 -18.72
N PRO A 6 -10.47 -1.85 -18.19
CA PRO A 6 -11.71 -1.22 -17.78
C PRO A 6 -11.36 -0.18 -16.72
N LYS A 7 -11.51 1.10 -17.05
CA LYS A 7 -11.46 2.18 -16.06
C LYS A 7 -12.64 1.92 -15.13
N ILE A 8 -12.38 1.20 -14.05
CA ILE A 8 -13.26 1.14 -12.89
C ILE A 8 -13.53 2.60 -12.55
N LYS A 9 -14.77 3.06 -12.72
CA LYS A 9 -15.17 4.42 -12.32
C LYS A 9 -14.97 4.50 -10.82
N THR A 10 -13.81 5.00 -10.41
CA THR A 10 -13.54 5.23 -9.00
C THR A 10 -14.27 6.51 -8.61
N PRO A 11 -15.05 6.50 -7.50
CA PRO A 11 -15.67 7.72 -7.03
C PRO A 11 -14.57 8.72 -6.61
N PRO A 12 -14.83 10.03 -6.75
CA PRO A 12 -13.94 11.04 -6.20
C PRO A 12 -13.84 10.84 -4.68
N CYS A 13 -12.67 11.13 -4.12
CA CYS A 13 -12.45 11.05 -2.69
C CYS A 13 -13.37 12.06 -1.98
N PRO A 14 -14.19 11.65 -1.00
CA PRO A 14 -15.11 12.57 -0.35
C PRO A 14 -14.42 13.55 0.62
N ALA A 15 -13.15 13.30 0.99
CA ALA A 15 -12.37 14.22 1.84
C ALA A 15 -11.77 15.42 1.09
N CYS A 16 -11.30 15.24 -0.15
CA CYS A 16 -10.59 16.29 -0.91
C CYS A 16 -11.10 16.49 -2.36
N GLY A 17 -12.06 15.70 -2.82
CA GLY A 17 -12.58 15.74 -4.19
C GLY A 17 -11.66 15.15 -5.26
N SER A 18 -10.48 14.62 -4.89
CA SER A 18 -9.53 14.06 -5.85
C SER A 18 -10.05 12.80 -6.56
N LYS A 19 -9.69 12.66 -7.84
CA LYS A 19 -9.93 11.45 -8.65
C LYS A 19 -8.78 10.43 -8.59
N ASN A 20 -7.69 10.75 -7.91
CA ASN A 20 -6.50 9.91 -7.76
C ASN A 20 -6.72 8.87 -6.65
N THR A 21 -7.62 7.94 -6.91
CA THR A 21 -8.08 6.97 -5.92
C THR A 21 -7.73 5.55 -6.37
N THR A 22 -7.16 4.76 -5.45
CA THR A 22 -6.71 3.38 -5.71
C THR A 22 -7.31 2.44 -4.66
N ARG A 23 -7.50 1.16 -4.98
CA ARG A 23 -7.94 0.17 -3.97
C ARG A 23 -6.89 0.03 -2.88
N GLY A 24 -7.29 0.14 -1.61
CA GLY A 24 -6.38 0.02 -0.47
C GLY A 24 -5.61 -1.30 -0.43
N ARG A 25 -6.23 -2.38 -0.96
CA ARG A 25 -5.57 -3.69 -1.12
C ARG A 25 -4.36 -3.64 -2.05
N ILE A 26 -4.40 -2.87 -3.14
CA ILE A 26 -3.29 -2.78 -4.09
C ILE A 26 -2.10 -2.06 -3.44
N ILE A 27 -2.36 -0.97 -2.73
CA ILE A 27 -1.32 -0.21 -2.02
C ILE A 27 -0.66 -1.09 -0.95
N ARG A 28 -1.44 -1.90 -0.21
CA ARG A 28 -0.86 -2.83 0.77
C ARG A 28 -0.06 -3.96 0.16
N LEU A 29 -0.54 -4.54 -0.94
CA LEU A 29 0.24 -5.52 -1.68
C LEU A 29 1.55 -4.90 -2.17
N ALA A 30 1.51 -3.70 -2.75
CA ALA A 30 2.72 -2.99 -3.17
C ALA A 30 3.66 -2.68 -1.99
N ALA A 31 3.13 -2.24 -0.85
CA ALA A 31 3.92 -1.98 0.36
C ALA A 31 4.52 -3.27 0.95
N GLY A 32 3.76 -4.35 1.02
CA GLY A 32 4.22 -5.64 1.52
C GLY A 32 5.24 -6.30 0.59
N PHE A 33 5.05 -6.22 -0.73
CA PHE A 33 6.06 -6.61 -1.72
C PHE A 33 7.32 -5.74 -1.61
N GLY A 34 7.18 -4.43 -1.46
CA GLY A 34 8.30 -3.51 -1.28
C GLY A 34 9.12 -3.83 -0.03
N LEU A 35 8.44 -4.04 1.11
CA LEU A 35 9.10 -4.39 2.37
C LEU A 35 9.72 -5.80 2.31
N GLY A 36 8.98 -6.78 1.82
CA GLY A 36 9.43 -8.17 1.75
C GLY A 36 10.52 -8.37 0.71
N PHE A 37 10.19 -8.18 -0.56
CA PHE A 37 11.13 -8.40 -1.66
C PHE A 37 12.23 -7.35 -1.70
N GLY A 38 11.88 -6.07 -1.54
CA GLY A 38 12.87 -4.99 -1.53
C GLY A 38 13.82 -5.08 -0.33
N GLY A 39 13.27 -5.34 0.87
CA GLY A 39 14.07 -5.58 2.07
C GLY A 39 14.96 -6.82 1.94
N ALA A 40 14.44 -7.93 1.40
CA ALA A 40 15.22 -9.13 1.13
C ALA A 40 16.37 -8.88 0.16
N LEU A 41 16.13 -8.14 -0.94
CA LEU A 41 17.16 -7.80 -1.92
C LEU A 41 18.26 -6.92 -1.29
N PHE A 42 17.85 -5.96 -0.46
CA PHE A 42 18.78 -5.10 0.28
C PHE A 42 19.65 -5.89 1.27
N PHE A 43 19.04 -6.80 2.04
CA PHE A 43 19.78 -7.68 2.96
C PHE A 43 20.65 -8.70 2.23
N LEU A 44 20.29 -9.11 1.02
CA LEU A 44 21.12 -9.97 0.17
C LEU A 44 22.40 -9.23 -0.25
N LEU A 45 22.27 -7.96 -0.68
CA LEU A 45 23.40 -7.10 -1.06
C LEU A 45 24.31 -6.81 0.15
N LEU A 46 23.74 -6.43 1.30
CA LEU A 46 24.51 -6.24 2.53
C LEU A 46 25.14 -7.54 3.04
N GLY A 47 24.48 -8.66 2.79
CA GLY A 47 24.94 -10.00 3.10
C GLY A 47 26.17 -10.43 2.30
N TYR A 48 26.58 -9.67 1.28
CA TYR A 48 27.90 -9.83 0.64
C TYR A 48 29.03 -9.39 1.56
N PHE A 49 28.85 -8.28 2.30
CA PHE A 49 29.84 -7.73 3.22
C PHE A 49 29.75 -8.37 4.61
N TYR A 50 28.54 -8.65 5.08
CA TYR A 50 28.28 -9.17 6.43
C TYR A 50 27.36 -10.41 6.36
N PRO A 51 27.91 -11.64 6.40
CA PRO A 51 27.12 -12.85 6.16
C PRO A 51 25.99 -13.06 7.17
N TRP A 52 26.14 -12.55 8.40
CA TRP A 52 25.12 -12.61 9.45
C TRP A 52 23.81 -11.89 9.08
N ILE A 53 23.88 -10.84 8.25
CA ILE A 53 22.71 -10.04 7.82
C ILE A 53 21.76 -10.86 6.93
N ARG A 54 22.26 -11.91 6.27
CA ARG A 54 21.41 -12.79 5.44
C ARG A 54 20.30 -13.47 6.24
N ASN A 55 20.51 -13.69 7.54
CA ASN A 55 19.47 -14.26 8.42
C ASN A 55 18.26 -13.33 8.57
N LEU A 56 18.43 -12.02 8.37
CA LEU A 56 17.35 -11.03 8.42
C LEU A 56 16.43 -11.08 7.20
N ILE A 57 16.83 -11.77 6.11
CA ILE A 57 16.00 -11.93 4.91
C ILE A 57 14.67 -12.60 5.26
N PHE A 58 14.70 -13.64 6.10
CA PHE A 58 13.48 -14.31 6.56
C PHE A 58 12.56 -13.36 7.33
N ILE A 59 13.13 -12.50 8.17
CA ILE A 59 12.36 -11.50 8.93
C ILE A 59 11.72 -10.49 7.97
N ALA A 60 12.45 -10.00 6.97
CA ALA A 60 11.93 -9.07 5.97
C ALA A 60 10.75 -9.67 5.19
N LEU A 61 10.89 -10.90 4.73
CA LEU A 61 9.85 -11.63 4.00
C LEU A 61 8.61 -11.86 4.89
N LEU A 62 8.79 -12.24 6.15
CA LEU A 62 7.68 -12.40 7.09
C LEU A 62 6.97 -11.07 7.35
N CYS A 63 7.70 -9.98 7.58
CA CYS A 63 7.10 -8.66 7.75
C CYS A 63 6.31 -8.24 6.49
N GLY A 64 6.85 -8.46 5.28
CA GLY A 64 6.16 -8.18 4.03
C GLY A 64 4.87 -9.01 3.89
N LEU A 65 4.92 -10.29 4.26
CA LEU A 65 3.77 -11.18 4.27
C LEU A 65 2.69 -10.72 5.26
N PHE A 66 3.08 -10.32 6.47
CA PHE A 66 2.16 -9.79 7.47
C PHE A 66 1.44 -8.54 6.96
N VAL A 67 2.16 -7.60 6.33
CA VAL A 67 1.55 -6.39 5.74
C VAL A 67 0.51 -6.74 4.67
N CYS A 68 0.77 -7.78 3.87
CA CYS A 68 -0.18 -8.27 2.86
C CYS A 68 -1.42 -8.95 3.46
N LEU A 69 -1.31 -9.58 4.64
CA LEU A 69 -2.39 -10.34 5.28
C LEU A 69 -3.36 -9.49 6.11
N ILE A 70 -2.92 -8.35 6.64
CA ILE A 70 -3.78 -7.50 7.48
C ILE A 70 -4.95 -6.96 6.63
N PRO A 71 -6.22 -7.06 7.09
CA PRO A 71 -7.38 -6.58 6.35
C PRO A 71 -7.34 -5.06 6.20
N PRO A 72 -7.66 -4.51 5.00
CA PRO A 72 -7.57 -3.09 4.74
C PRO A 72 -8.55 -2.32 5.63
N LEU A 73 -8.11 -1.18 6.17
CA LEU A 73 -8.94 -0.30 7.00
C LEU A 73 -10.09 0.34 6.21
N GLY A 74 -9.95 0.47 4.88
CA GLY A 74 -10.97 0.94 3.95
C GLY A 74 -10.81 0.32 2.56
N LYS A 75 -11.85 0.39 1.73
CA LYS A 75 -11.86 -0.23 0.37
C LYS A 75 -11.00 0.57 -0.61
N PHE A 76 -11.00 1.90 -0.48
CA PHE A 76 -10.25 2.82 -1.34
C PHE A 76 -9.31 3.69 -0.53
N CYS A 77 -8.25 4.17 -1.18
CA CYS A 77 -7.26 5.08 -0.66
C CYS A 77 -7.06 6.22 -1.67
N CYS A 78 -6.95 7.45 -1.18
CA CYS A 78 -6.73 8.66 -1.97
C CYS A 78 -5.33 9.13 -1.68
N LEU A 79 -4.50 9.18 -2.70
CA LEU A 79 -3.08 9.49 -2.57
C LEU A 79 -2.85 10.97 -2.23
N ASP A 80 -3.75 11.86 -2.63
CA ASP A 80 -3.56 13.31 -2.41
C ASP A 80 -3.83 13.75 -0.97
N CYS A 81 -4.70 13.04 -0.25
CA CYS A 81 -5.07 13.36 1.14
C CYS A 81 -4.81 12.21 2.12
N ASP A 82 -4.09 11.17 1.67
CA ASP A 82 -3.75 9.96 2.42
C ASP A 82 -4.94 9.29 3.16
N ALA A 83 -6.17 9.49 2.65
CA ALA A 83 -7.38 9.01 3.29
C ALA A 83 -7.82 7.66 2.74
N TYR A 84 -8.27 6.78 3.63
CA TYR A 84 -8.95 5.54 3.28
C TYR A 84 -10.46 5.67 3.54
N TRP A 85 -11.31 5.12 2.68
CA TRP A 85 -12.78 5.12 2.87
C TRP A 85 -13.48 3.93 2.20
N ASN A 86 -14.76 3.75 2.53
CA ASN A 86 -15.67 2.82 1.85
C ASN A 86 -16.68 3.64 1.01
N PRO A 87 -16.85 3.39 -0.30
CA PRO A 87 -17.83 4.11 -1.11
C PRO A 87 -19.29 3.87 -0.70
N GLU A 88 -19.58 2.78 0.02
CA GLU A 88 -20.91 2.52 0.59
C GLU A 88 -21.19 3.39 1.83
N GLU A 89 -20.13 3.82 2.53
CA GLU A 89 -20.21 4.63 3.75
C GLU A 89 -19.19 5.79 3.65
N PRO A 90 -19.44 6.79 2.77
CA PRO A 90 -18.46 7.83 2.45
C PRO A 90 -18.11 8.71 3.65
N ASP A 91 -18.96 8.78 4.68
CA ASP A 91 -18.73 9.59 5.88
C ASP A 91 -17.68 8.99 6.84
N LYS A 92 -17.36 7.70 6.68
CA LYS A 92 -16.36 7.01 7.51
C LYS A 92 -15.02 7.00 6.80
N PHE A 93 -14.10 7.82 7.31
CA PHE A 93 -12.73 7.93 6.82
C PHE A 93 -11.73 7.40 7.85
N TRP A 94 -10.69 6.74 7.35
CA TRP A 94 -9.54 6.33 8.13
C TRP A 94 -8.31 7.11 7.65
N ARG A 95 -7.68 7.84 8.57
CA ARG A 95 -6.55 8.77 8.34
C ARG A 95 -6.81 9.90 7.31
N PRO A 96 -7.68 10.88 7.58
CA PRO A 96 -7.63 12.12 6.81
C PRO A 96 -6.30 12.85 7.07
N LYS A 97 -5.57 13.25 6.02
CA LYS A 97 -4.49 14.24 6.17
C LYS A 97 -5.09 15.51 6.81
N PRO A 98 -4.53 16.03 7.92
CA PRO A 98 -5.03 17.28 8.49
C PRO A 98 -4.88 18.40 7.45
N PRO A 99 -5.93 19.20 7.20
CA PRO A 99 -5.84 20.30 6.25
C PRO A 99 -4.79 21.31 6.73
N GLY A 100 -3.80 21.63 5.90
CA GLY A 100 -2.82 22.69 6.17
C GLY A 100 -1.37 22.27 6.44
N LEU A 101 -1.00 20.99 6.24
CA LEU A 101 0.39 20.50 6.26
C LEU A 101 0.90 20.11 4.87
#